data_AF-A0A067G642-F1
#
_entry.id   AF-A0A067G642-F1
#
_cell.length_a   1.000
_cell.length_b   1.000
_cell.length_c   1.000
_cell.angle_alpha   90.00
_cell.angle_beta   90.00
_cell.angle_gamma   90.00
#
_symmetry.space_group_name_H-M   'P 1'
#
loop_
_entity.id
_entity.type
_entity.pdbx_description
1 polymer ?
#
loop_
_entity_poly.entity_id
_entity_poly.type
_entity_poly.pdbx_seq_one_letter_code
_entity_poly.pdbx_strand_id
1 'polypeptide(L)'
;MTILPHHFFQIDALDLAPRLLGKFLRRDDVLLQITEVEAYRPNDSACHGRFGITARTAPVFGPGGLAYVYLCYGLHTMLNVVADKEGVGAAVLIRSCAPVSGLKTIQQRRAQLTEKPVLLTGPGKVGQALGISTEWSNHPLYMPGELNCHA
;
A
#
# COMPACT_ATOMS: atom_id res chain seq x y z
N MET A 1 -9.88 -14.26 -8.27
CA MET A 1 -9.02 -13.05 -8.25
C MET A 1 -7.63 -13.44 -8.69
N THR A 2 -7.05 -12.68 -9.61
CA THR A 2 -5.71 -12.94 -10.17
C THR A 2 -4.75 -11.86 -9.68
N ILE A 3 -3.52 -12.23 -9.36
CA ILE A 3 -2.48 -11.25 -8.97
C ILE A 3 -2.20 -10.35 -10.16
N LEU A 4 -2.06 -9.04 -9.91
CA LEU A 4 -1.75 -8.06 -10.95
C LEU A 4 -0.31 -8.30 -11.46
N PRO A 5 -0.10 -8.26 -12.79
CA PRO A 5 1.22 -8.49 -13.36
C PRO A 5 2.16 -7.30 -13.06
N HIS A 6 3.47 -7.55 -13.02
CA HIS A 6 4.48 -6.53 -12.69
C HIS A 6 4.36 -5.25 -13.55
N HIS A 7 4.12 -5.39 -14.85
CA HIS A 7 3.99 -4.25 -15.78
C HIS A 7 2.81 -3.32 -15.46
N PHE A 8 1.80 -3.78 -14.69
CA PHE A 8 0.68 -2.95 -14.25
C PHE A 8 1.16 -1.74 -13.43
N PHE A 9 2.22 -1.92 -12.66
CA PHE A 9 2.74 -0.91 -11.73
C PHE A 9 3.83 -0.02 -12.33
N GLN A 10 4.40 -0.41 -13.47
CA GLN A 10 5.52 0.29 -14.14
C GLN A 10 5.03 1.41 -15.05
N ILE A 11 4.19 2.29 -14.50
CA ILE A 11 3.62 3.47 -15.15
C ILE A 11 3.68 4.65 -14.18
N ASP A 12 3.45 5.86 -14.68
CA ASP A 12 3.46 7.07 -13.86
C ASP A 12 2.49 6.97 -12.67
N ALA A 13 2.86 7.54 -11.52
CA ALA A 13 2.04 7.47 -10.31
C ALA A 13 0.64 8.08 -10.49
N LEU A 14 0.48 9.12 -11.33
CA LEU A 14 -0.83 9.72 -11.63
C LEU A 14 -1.71 8.81 -12.49
N ASP A 15 -1.09 7.97 -13.33
CA ASP A 15 -1.81 6.98 -14.13
C ASP A 15 -2.12 5.71 -13.32
N LEU A 16 -1.22 5.32 -12.41
CA LEU A 16 -1.38 4.14 -11.55
C LEU A 16 -2.48 4.34 -10.51
N ALA A 17 -2.54 5.52 -9.89
CA ALA A 17 -3.50 5.81 -8.82
C ALA A 17 -4.97 5.48 -9.20
N PRO A 18 -5.56 6.02 -10.28
CA PRO A 18 -6.94 5.68 -10.64
C PRO A 18 -7.10 4.20 -11.03
N ARG A 19 -6.06 3.54 -11.53
CA ARG A 19 -6.11 2.10 -11.89
C ARG A 19 -6.12 1.18 -10.67
N LEU A 20 -5.55 1.62 -9.56
CA LEU A 20 -5.58 0.89 -8.28
C LEU A 20 -6.96 0.94 -7.62
N LEU A 21 -7.80 1.92 -7.93
CA LEU A 21 -9.16 1.97 -7.39
C LEU A 21 -9.96 0.73 -7.81
N GLY A 22 -10.64 0.14 -6.83
CA GLY A 22 -11.39 -1.10 -7.00
C GLY A 22 -10.54 -2.38 -7.07
N LYS A 23 -9.21 -2.27 -7.10
CA LYS A 23 -8.28 -3.42 -6.97
C LYS A 23 -8.19 -3.85 -5.51
N PHE A 24 -7.57 -5.00 -5.26
CA PHE A 24 -7.62 -5.60 -3.94
C PHE A 24 -6.24 -5.90 -3.37
N LEU A 25 -6.05 -5.62 -2.09
CA LEU A 25 -4.91 -6.07 -1.31
C LEU A 25 -5.29 -7.31 -0.52
N ARG A 26 -4.46 -8.35 -0.61
CA ARG A 26 -4.66 -9.60 0.12
C ARG A 26 -3.47 -9.89 1.02
N ARG A 27 -3.76 -10.23 2.28
CA ARG A 27 -2.82 -10.82 3.21
C ARG A 27 -3.53 -11.87 4.06
N ASP A 28 -3.05 -13.11 4.02
CA ASP A 28 -3.67 -14.26 4.68
C ASP A 28 -5.15 -14.42 4.23
N ASP A 29 -6.09 -14.37 5.19
CA ASP A 29 -7.54 -14.38 5.00
C ASP A 29 -8.15 -12.98 4.80
N VAL A 30 -7.37 -11.92 5.01
CA VAL A 30 -7.79 -10.52 4.86
C VAL A 30 -7.74 -10.11 3.40
N LEU A 31 -8.88 -9.63 2.91
CA LEU A 31 -9.02 -9.07 1.57
C LEU A 31 -9.65 -7.69 1.66
N LEU A 32 -8.98 -6.69 1.11
CA LEU A 32 -9.38 -5.29 1.15
C LEU A 32 -9.50 -4.73 -0.27
N GLN A 33 -10.63 -4.12 -0.61
CA GLN A 33 -10.77 -3.37 -1.86
C GLN A 33 -10.30 -1.94 -1.66
N ILE A 34 -9.42 -1.45 -2.53
CA ILE A 34 -8.89 -0.08 -2.48
C ILE A 34 -9.98 0.91 -2.90
N THR A 35 -10.27 1.88 -2.03
CA THR A 35 -11.34 2.88 -2.24
C THR A 35 -10.82 4.30 -2.37
N GLU A 36 -9.61 4.59 -1.86
CA GLU A 36 -9.01 5.92 -1.93
C GLU A 36 -7.49 5.79 -1.97
N VAL A 37 -6.87 6.61 -2.80
CA VAL A 37 -5.42 6.64 -3.02
C VAL A 37 -4.91 8.06 -3.20
N GLU A 38 -3.61 8.26 -3.08
CA GLU A 38 -2.95 9.54 -3.38
C GLU A 38 -1.61 9.28 -4.08
N ALA A 39 -1.38 9.98 -5.19
CA ALA A 39 -0.18 9.81 -6.01
C ALA A 39 0.90 10.82 -5.61
N TYR A 40 2.14 10.36 -5.51
CA TYR A 40 3.30 11.20 -5.24
C TYR A 40 4.36 11.01 -6.33
N ARG A 41 4.88 12.12 -6.85
CA ARG A 41 5.95 12.16 -7.87
C ARG A 41 7.17 12.93 -7.33
N PRO A 42 8.38 12.70 -7.86
CA PRO A 42 9.60 13.34 -7.34
C PRO A 42 9.62 14.88 -7.37
N ASN A 43 8.84 15.48 -8.26
CA ASN A 43 8.67 16.94 -8.35
C ASN A 43 7.65 17.51 -7.35
N ASP A 44 6.94 16.66 -6.60
CA ASP A 44 6.01 17.09 -5.56
C ASP A 44 6.76 17.39 -4.25
N SER A 45 6.46 18.56 -3.68
CA SER A 45 6.98 18.98 -2.38
C SER A 45 6.65 18.02 -1.23
N ALA A 46 5.55 17.27 -1.33
CA ALA A 46 5.11 16.29 -0.34
C ALA A 46 5.72 14.88 -0.54
N CYS A 47 6.40 14.64 -1.66
CA CYS A 47 6.95 13.32 -1.96
C CYS A 47 8.26 13.05 -1.20
N HIS A 48 8.35 11.90 -0.54
CA HIS A 48 9.60 11.45 0.08
C HIS A 48 10.74 11.25 -0.94
N GLY A 49 10.43 10.89 -2.18
CA GLY A 49 11.42 10.74 -3.26
C GLY A 49 12.09 12.05 -3.66
N ARG A 50 11.50 13.22 -3.35
CA ARG A 50 12.07 14.53 -3.69
C ARG A 50 13.44 14.78 -3.05
N PHE A 51 13.69 14.22 -1.86
CA PHE A 51 14.92 14.42 -1.11
C PHE A 51 16.05 13.46 -1.48
N GLY A 52 15.85 12.65 -2.53
CA GLY A 52 16.81 11.65 -2.98
C GLY A 52 16.85 10.40 -2.10
N ILE A 53 17.88 9.59 -2.33
CA ILE A 53 18.03 8.27 -1.72
C ILE A 53 18.67 8.41 -0.33
N THR A 54 17.94 7.94 0.67
CA THR A 54 18.38 7.73 2.05
C THR A 54 18.02 6.30 2.44
N ALA A 55 18.53 5.79 3.57
CA ALA A 55 18.13 4.46 4.06
C ALA A 55 16.59 4.32 4.21
N ARG A 56 15.90 5.41 4.60
CA ARG A 56 14.44 5.44 4.75
C ARG A 56 13.70 5.51 3.41
N THR A 57 14.23 6.23 2.42
CA THR A 57 13.56 6.48 1.14
C THR A 57 13.98 5.52 0.05
N ALA A 58 15.08 4.76 0.23
CA ALA A 58 15.57 3.79 -0.75
C ALA A 58 14.47 2.87 -1.33
N PRO A 59 13.50 2.35 -0.55
CA PRO A 59 12.45 1.51 -1.12
C PRO A 59 11.57 2.19 -2.17
N VAL A 60 11.32 3.51 -2.06
CA VAL A 60 10.48 4.21 -3.05
C VAL A 60 11.15 4.34 -4.42
N PHE A 61 12.47 4.14 -4.49
CA PHE A 61 13.24 4.14 -5.72
C PHE A 61 13.37 2.75 -6.35
N GLY A 62 12.78 1.71 -5.77
CA GLY A 62 12.74 0.38 -6.38
C GLY A 62 11.87 0.34 -7.65
N PRO A 63 11.79 -0.82 -8.33
CA PRO A 63 10.87 -1.01 -9.45
C PRO A 63 9.40 -0.89 -9.01
N GLY A 64 8.53 -0.44 -9.93
CA GLY A 64 7.09 -0.36 -9.69
C GLY A 64 6.48 -1.69 -9.22
N GLY A 65 5.58 -1.63 -8.24
CA GLY A 65 4.88 -2.80 -7.70
C GLY A 65 5.51 -3.37 -6.42
N LEU A 66 6.57 -2.75 -5.90
CA LEU A 66 7.03 -3.01 -4.54
C LEU A 66 6.20 -2.24 -3.51
N ALA A 67 6.06 -2.80 -2.31
CA ALA A 67 5.54 -2.09 -1.17
C ALA A 67 6.58 -1.10 -0.63
N TYR A 68 6.17 0.15 -0.40
CA TYR A 68 6.94 1.12 0.37
C TYR A 68 6.20 1.44 1.66
N VAL A 69 6.78 1.01 2.79
CA VAL A 69 6.13 1.04 4.10
C VAL A 69 6.95 1.86 5.09
N TYR A 70 6.32 2.86 5.71
CA TYR A 70 6.96 3.71 6.72
C TYR A 70 6.02 4.01 7.88
N LEU A 71 6.58 4.43 9.02
CA LEU A 71 5.80 4.93 10.15
C LEU A 71 5.56 6.44 10.04
N CYS A 72 4.30 6.85 10.08
CA CYS A 72 3.89 8.23 10.26
C CYS A 72 3.72 8.53 11.76
N TYR A 73 4.37 9.60 12.22
CA TYR A 73 4.42 9.99 13.65
C TYR A 73 4.86 8.87 14.61
N GLY A 74 5.62 7.88 14.12
CA GLY A 74 6.06 6.72 14.90
C GLY A 74 4.96 5.72 15.26
N LEU A 75 3.72 5.92 14.79
CA LEU A 75 2.54 5.17 15.24
C LEU A 75 1.78 4.48 14.10
N HIS A 76 1.66 5.13 12.96
CA HIS A 76 0.80 4.66 11.88
C HIS A 76 1.64 4.08 10.74
N THR A 77 1.49 2.77 10.49
CA THR A 77 2.10 2.13 9.32
C THR A 77 1.38 2.56 8.05
N MET A 78 2.11 3.23 7.15
CA MET A 78 1.63 3.75 5.89
C MET A 78 2.07 2.82 4.77
N LEU A 79 1.12 2.33 3.96
CA LEU A 79 1.42 1.47 2.81
C LEU A 79 1.33 2.27 1.51
N ASN A 80 2.41 2.25 0.74
CA ASN A 80 2.45 2.80 -0.60
C ASN A 80 2.81 1.68 -1.59
N VAL A 81 2.35 1.83 -2.82
CA VAL A 81 2.74 1.01 -3.97
C VAL A 81 3.73 1.83 -4.78
N VAL A 82 4.96 1.36 -4.90
CA VAL A 82 5.98 2.00 -5.77
C VAL A 82 5.47 2.00 -7.20
N ALA A 83 5.66 3.11 -7.89
CA ALA A 83 5.23 3.33 -9.27
C ALA A 83 6.43 3.62 -10.17
N ASP A 84 6.19 3.59 -11.48
CA ASP A 84 7.18 3.91 -12.50
C ASP A 84 8.34 2.88 -12.58
N LYS A 85 9.36 3.20 -13.38
CA LYS A 85 10.61 2.47 -13.47
C LYS A 85 11.46 2.68 -12.22
N GLU A 86 12.36 1.73 -11.98
CA GLU A 86 13.38 1.83 -10.94
C GLU A 86 14.17 3.14 -11.05
N GLY A 87 14.47 3.73 -9.89
CA GLY A 87 15.24 4.96 -9.75
C GLY A 87 14.41 6.26 -9.85
N VAL A 88 13.11 6.20 -10.14
CA VAL A 88 12.29 7.42 -10.23
C VAL A 88 11.95 7.97 -8.84
N GLY A 89 11.53 7.13 -7.90
CA GLY A 89 11.11 7.60 -6.57
C GLY A 89 9.65 8.06 -6.51
N ALA A 90 8.76 7.42 -7.26
CA ALA A 90 7.32 7.72 -7.28
C ALA A 90 6.51 6.58 -6.62
N ALA A 91 5.37 6.92 -6.01
CA ALA A 91 4.50 5.92 -5.40
C ALA A 91 3.05 6.39 -5.24
N VAL A 92 2.17 5.45 -4.96
CA VAL A 92 0.76 5.67 -4.65
C VAL A 92 0.48 5.22 -3.21
N LEU A 93 0.08 6.14 -2.34
CA LEU A 93 -0.37 5.85 -0.99
C LEU A 93 -1.77 5.20 -1.02
N ILE A 94 -1.94 4.12 -0.26
CA ILE A 94 -3.26 3.52 -0.02
C ILE A 94 -3.92 4.23 1.17
N ARG A 95 -4.93 5.06 0.90
CA ARG A 95 -5.56 5.92 1.91
C ARG A 95 -6.74 5.26 2.59
N SER A 96 -7.57 4.54 1.85
CA SER A 96 -8.66 3.78 2.44
C SER A 96 -9.02 2.54 1.65
N CYS A 97 -9.63 1.59 2.35
CA CYS A 97 -10.15 0.37 1.75
C CYS A 97 -11.54 0.00 2.30
N ALA A 98 -12.30 -0.76 1.52
CA ALA A 98 -13.45 -1.52 2.00
C ALA A 98 -13.03 -2.96 2.36
N PRO A 99 -13.32 -3.47 3.56
CA PRO A 99 -13.03 -4.86 3.91
C PRO A 99 -14.00 -5.81 3.18
N VAL A 100 -13.46 -6.85 2.53
CA VAL A 100 -14.21 -7.87 1.77
C VAL A 100 -14.27 -9.19 2.53
N SER A 101 -13.15 -9.61 3.13
CA SER A 101 -13.05 -10.80 3.97
C SER A 101 -12.03 -10.62 5.11
N GLY A 102 -12.00 -11.56 6.05
CA GLY A 102 -11.06 -11.55 7.18
C GLY A 102 -11.43 -10.56 8.29
N LEU A 103 -12.72 -10.22 8.45
CA LEU A 103 -13.19 -9.22 9.43
C LEU A 103 -12.73 -9.52 10.86
N LYS A 104 -12.74 -10.78 11.28
CA LYS A 104 -12.27 -11.20 12.61
C LYS A 104 -10.78 -10.90 12.79
N THR A 105 -9.96 -11.24 11.79
CA THR A 105 -8.51 -10.95 11.76
C THR A 105 -8.26 -9.44 11.79
N ILE A 106 -9.02 -8.66 11.00
CA ILE A 106 -8.93 -7.19 11.00
C ILE A 106 -9.25 -6.61 12.37
N GLN A 107 -10.33 -7.06 13.02
CA GLN A 107 -10.74 -6.62 14.36
C GLN A 107 -9.68 -6.94 15.41
N GLN A 108 -9.11 -8.15 15.37
CA GLN A 108 -8.02 -8.56 16.26
C GLN A 108 -6.78 -7.67 16.08
N ARG A 109 -6.30 -7.48 14.85
CA ARG A 109 -5.13 -6.64 14.55
C ARG A 109 -5.31 -5.17 14.98
N ARG A 110 -6.55 -4.69 14.98
CA ARG A 110 -6.89 -3.31 15.37
C ARG A 110 -7.26 -3.16 16.85
N ALA A 111 -7.22 -4.22 17.64
CA ALA A 111 -7.73 -4.25 19.01
C ALA A 111 -9.19 -3.72 19.12
N GLN A 112 -10.01 -4.01 18.11
CA GLN A 112 -11.41 -3.58 17.99
C GLN A 112 -12.34 -4.80 18.02
N LEU A 113 -12.42 -5.48 19.16
CA LEU A 113 -13.41 -6.54 19.41
C LEU A 113 -14.79 -5.90 19.65
N THR A 114 -15.41 -5.42 18.57
CA THR A 114 -16.70 -4.73 18.62
C THR A 114 -17.59 -5.19 17.48
N GLU A 115 -18.91 -5.13 17.66
CA GLU A 115 -19.88 -5.41 16.59
C GLU A 115 -20.04 -4.26 15.58
N LYS A 116 -19.37 -3.11 15.81
CA LYS A 116 -19.44 -1.98 14.88
C LYS A 116 -18.78 -2.32 13.53
N PRO A 117 -19.28 -1.72 12.43
CA PRO A 117 -18.66 -1.89 11.12
C PRO A 117 -17.17 -1.53 11.13
N VAL A 118 -16.37 -2.35 10.45
CA VAL A 118 -14.94 -2.08 10.26
C VAL A 118 -14.78 -0.94 9.25
N LEU A 119 -14.37 0.22 9.75
CA LEU A 119 -14.06 1.38 8.91
C LEU A 119 -12.54 1.48 8.70
N LEU A 120 -12.10 1.35 7.45
CA LEU A 120 -10.70 1.55 7.05
C LEU A 120 -10.51 2.89 6.30
N THR A 121 -11.23 3.91 6.75
CA THR A 121 -11.13 5.31 6.29
C THR A 121 -9.91 5.99 6.90
N GLY A 122 -8.72 5.62 6.43
CA GLY A 122 -7.45 6.21 6.84
C GLY A 122 -6.25 5.27 6.59
N PRO A 123 -5.10 5.79 6.17
CA PRO A 123 -3.98 4.94 5.73
C PRO A 123 -3.42 4.08 6.87
N GLY A 124 -3.27 4.65 8.08
CA GLY A 124 -2.85 3.88 9.26
C GLY A 124 -3.82 2.76 9.65
N LYS A 125 -5.13 2.96 9.39
CA LYS A 125 -6.17 1.95 9.62
C LYS A 125 -6.02 0.77 8.64
N VAL A 126 -5.65 1.05 7.39
CA VAL A 126 -5.35 0.03 6.38
C VAL A 126 -4.10 -0.75 6.78
N GLY A 127 -3.02 -0.08 7.17
CA GLY A 127 -1.80 -0.74 7.64
C GLY A 127 -2.04 -1.67 8.84
N GLN A 128 -2.86 -1.23 9.81
CA GLN A 128 -3.28 -2.07 10.94
C GLN A 128 -4.12 -3.26 10.50
N ALA A 129 -5.12 -3.06 9.62
CA ALA A 129 -5.97 -4.15 9.14
C ALA A 129 -5.17 -5.24 8.40
N LEU A 130 -4.19 -4.82 7.62
CA LEU A 130 -3.25 -5.72 6.97
C LEU A 130 -2.23 -6.30 7.95
N GLY A 131 -2.01 -5.71 9.12
CA GLY A 131 -1.06 -6.21 10.14
C GLY A 131 0.40 -6.14 9.71
N ILE A 132 0.75 -5.14 8.90
CA ILE A 132 2.09 -4.95 8.33
C ILE A 132 2.95 -4.02 9.19
N SER A 133 4.27 -4.19 9.06
CA SER A 133 5.32 -3.35 9.67
C SER A 133 6.24 -2.77 8.59
N THR A 134 7.23 -1.96 8.98
CA THR A 134 8.21 -1.39 8.04
C THR A 134 9.09 -2.44 7.34
N GLU A 135 9.17 -3.64 7.90
CA GLU A 135 9.90 -4.80 7.30
C GLU A 135 9.29 -5.25 5.98
N TRP A 136 8.04 -4.85 5.69
CA TRP A 136 7.37 -5.13 4.43
C TRP A 136 7.80 -4.20 3.29
N SER A 137 8.66 -3.21 3.55
CA SER A 137 9.27 -2.44 2.47
C SER A 137 10.04 -3.35 1.53
N ASN A 138 9.96 -3.08 0.24
CA ASN A 138 10.49 -3.89 -0.85
C ASN A 138 9.77 -5.23 -1.09
N HIS A 139 8.67 -5.53 -0.39
CA HIS A 139 7.89 -6.73 -0.69
C HIS A 139 7.20 -6.60 -2.06
N PRO A 140 7.33 -7.58 -2.97
CA PRO A 140 6.70 -7.51 -4.30
C PRO A 140 5.20 -7.81 -4.22
N LEU A 141 4.36 -6.87 -4.64
CA LEU A 141 2.90 -7.02 -4.62
C LEU A 141 2.34 -7.78 -5.83
N TYR A 142 3.19 -8.08 -6.82
CA TYR A 142 2.84 -8.72 -8.09
C TYR A 142 3.24 -10.21 -8.15
N MET A 143 3.66 -10.79 -7.02
CA MET A 143 4.02 -12.20 -6.90
C MET A 143 3.14 -12.91 -5.87
N PRO A 144 2.94 -14.24 -5.99
CA PRO A 144 2.39 -15.02 -4.89
C PRO A 144 3.25 -14.84 -3.64
N GLY A 145 2.61 -14.68 -2.49
CA GLY A 145 3.30 -14.39 -1.24
C GLY A 145 2.34 -13.97 -0.15
N GLU A 146 2.90 -13.46 0.93
CA GLU A 146 2.12 -13.08 2.11
C GLU A 146 1.34 -11.76 1.94
N LEU A 147 1.75 -10.86 1.04
CA LEU A 147 1.00 -9.65 0.67
C LEU A 147 1.04 -9.42 -0.84
N ASN A 148 -0.11 -9.32 -1.49
CA ASN A 148 -0.18 -9.11 -2.93
C ASN A 148 -1.41 -8.30 -3.35
N CYS A 149 -1.34 -7.78 -4.57
CA CYS A 149 -2.38 -6.94 -5.17
C CYS A 149 -3.06 -7.68 -6.33
N HIS A 150 -4.39 -7.65 -6.37
CA HIS A 150 -5.21 -8.41 -7.30
C HIS A 150 -6.13 -7.53 -8.15
N ALA A 151 -6.44 -8.03 -9.34
CA ALA A 151 -7.49 -7.52 -10.22
C ALA A 151 -8.88 -7.77 -9.65
#